data_AF-A0A2V8TMK5-F1
#
_entry.id   AF-A0A2V8TMK5-F1
#
_cell.length_a   1.000
_cell.length_b   1.000
_cell.length_c   1.000
_cell.angle_alpha   90.00
_cell.angle_beta   90.00
_cell.angle_gamma   90.00
#
_symmetry.space_group_name_H-M   'P 1'
#
loop_
_entity.id
_entity.type
_entity.pdbx_description
1 polymer ?
#
loop_
_entity_poly.entity_id
_entity_poly.type
_entity_poly.pdbx_seq_one_letter_code
_entity_poly.pdbx_strand_id
1 'polypeptide(L)'
;DAVESAQRADTLVYSILFADQEAYGQRGFGGGPRMGGRRGGPPMRMPPQQRPDGKKILERLSRETGGGFFEVSRKQPIDKIYDRIQEELRNQYNLGYTPDKLDSGPGYRKIHLAARQKGLLVQARDGYYLDR
;
A
#
# COMPACT_ATOMS: atom_id res chain seq x y z
N ASP A 1 -0.53 -11.15 -11.15
CA ASP A 1 -0.91 -10.05 -10.22
C ASP A 1 0.37 -9.33 -9.81
N ALA A 2 0.36 -8.02 -9.54
CA ALA A 2 1.57 -7.26 -9.18
C ALA A 2 2.18 -7.75 -7.85
N VAL A 3 1.33 -8.15 -6.90
CA VAL A 3 1.77 -8.71 -5.61
C VAL A 3 2.48 -10.04 -5.81
N GLU A 4 1.90 -10.94 -6.59
CA GLU A 4 2.49 -12.22 -6.93
C GLU A 4 3.85 -12.04 -7.61
N SER A 5 3.95 -11.14 -8.60
CA SER A 5 5.22 -10.85 -9.27
C SER A 5 6.28 -10.32 -8.29
N ALA A 6 5.91 -9.44 -7.36
CA ALA A 6 6.83 -8.92 -6.35
C ALA A 6 7.27 -10.02 -5.35
N GLN A 7 6.35 -10.88 -4.93
CA GLN A 7 6.65 -12.02 -4.05
C GLN A 7 7.56 -13.06 -4.73
N ARG A 8 7.34 -13.35 -6.02
CA ARG A 8 8.20 -14.24 -6.81
C ARG A 8 9.59 -13.65 -7.06
N ALA A 9 9.70 -12.32 -7.13
CA ALA A 9 10.96 -11.62 -7.30
C ALA A 9 11.67 -11.30 -5.98
N ASP A 10 11.18 -11.84 -4.84
CA ASP A 10 11.75 -11.58 -3.50
C ASP A 10 11.91 -10.08 -3.16
N THR A 11 11.03 -9.24 -3.69
CA THR A 11 11.16 -7.78 -3.59
C THR A 11 10.21 -7.22 -2.52
N LEU A 12 10.77 -6.45 -1.58
CA LEU A 12 9.98 -5.67 -0.61
C LEU A 12 9.42 -4.41 -1.26
N VAL A 13 8.14 -4.12 -1.01
CA VAL A 13 7.50 -2.89 -1.49
C VAL A 13 7.14 -1.98 -0.32
N TYR A 14 7.70 -0.78 -0.33
CA TYR A 14 7.31 0.31 0.58
C TYR A 14 6.51 1.35 -0.19
N SER A 15 5.33 1.71 0.32
CA SER A 15 4.45 2.67 -0.32
C SER A 15 4.25 3.90 0.56
N ILE A 16 4.47 5.09 -0.02
CA ILE A 16 4.21 6.37 0.63
C ILE A 16 3.08 7.07 -0.14
N LEU A 17 1.93 7.19 0.50
CA LEU A 17 0.81 7.97 -0.02
C LEU A 17 0.98 9.43 0.38
N PHE A 18 1.28 10.28 -0.61
CA PHE A 18 1.27 11.73 -0.46
C PHE A 18 0.04 12.30 -1.17
N ALA A 19 -0.94 12.77 -0.41
CA ALA A 19 -2.16 13.37 -0.94
C ALA A 19 -2.41 14.70 -0.23
N ASP A 20 -2.59 15.76 -1.02
CA ASP A 20 -3.05 17.04 -0.50
C ASP A 20 -4.58 17.07 -0.55
N GLN A 21 -5.22 16.74 0.58
CA GLN A 21 -6.67 16.78 0.69
C GLN A 21 -7.24 18.19 0.48
N GLU A 22 -6.47 19.27 0.67
CA GLU A 22 -6.92 20.65 0.43
C GLU A 22 -6.89 20.96 -1.08
N ALA A 23 -5.88 20.49 -1.82
CA ALA A 23 -5.82 20.62 -3.29
C ALA A 23 -6.87 19.77 -4.02
N TYR A 24 -7.24 18.61 -3.47
CA TYR A 24 -8.22 17.69 -4.08
C TYR A 24 -9.62 17.76 -3.46
N GLY A 25 -9.79 18.43 -2.30
CA GLY A 25 -11.05 18.56 -1.55
C GLY A 25 -11.91 19.76 -1.94
N GLN A 26 -11.44 20.62 -2.84
CA GLN A 26 -12.16 21.86 -3.21
C GLN A 26 -12.35 22.01 -4.72
N ARG A 27 -12.98 21.01 -5.35
CA ARG A 27 -13.75 21.22 -6.59
C ARG A 27 -15.22 20.81 -6.45
N GLY A 28 -15.76 20.98 -5.25
CA GLY A 28 -17.19 21.11 -5.03
C GLY A 28 -17.61 22.56 -5.26
N PHE A 29 -18.26 22.82 -6.39
CA PHE A 29 -19.15 23.96 -6.69
C PHE A 29 -18.80 25.37 -6.12
N GLY A 30 -18.39 26.27 -7.01
CA GLY A 30 -18.78 27.69 -6.93
C GLY A 30 -17.63 28.70 -7.02
N GLY A 31 -17.68 29.58 -8.05
CA GLY A 31 -16.98 30.87 -8.00
C GLY A 31 -16.24 31.29 -9.28
N GLY A 32 -16.95 31.49 -10.39
CA GLY A 32 -16.43 32.23 -11.56
C GLY A 32 -17.35 33.42 -11.89
N PRO A 33 -16.83 34.60 -12.27
CA PRO A 33 -17.64 35.81 -12.39
C PRO A 33 -18.73 35.67 -13.45
N ARG A 34 -19.92 36.17 -13.12
CA ARG A 34 -21.08 36.29 -14.00
C ARG A 34 -20.68 37.01 -15.31
N MET A 35 -20.69 36.28 -16.43
CA MET A 35 -20.95 36.87 -17.74
C MET A 35 -21.95 36.01 -18.51
N GLY A 36 -23.11 36.62 -18.76
CA GLY A 36 -23.96 36.48 -19.94
C GLY A 36 -24.29 35.10 -20.51
N GLY A 37 -25.59 34.76 -20.55
CA GLY A 37 -26.12 33.91 -21.63
C GLY A 37 -26.88 32.66 -21.21
N ARG A 38 -28.11 32.85 -20.73
CA ARG A 38 -29.33 32.07 -21.03
C ARG A 38 -29.20 30.84 -21.96
N ARG A 39 -29.06 29.62 -21.41
CA ARG A 39 -29.85 28.40 -21.79
C ARG A 39 -29.52 27.22 -20.87
N GLY A 40 -30.48 26.86 -20.01
CA GLY A 40 -30.40 25.67 -19.17
C GLY A 40 -30.70 24.40 -19.97
N GLY A 41 -29.71 23.52 -20.08
CA GLY A 41 -29.92 22.09 -20.29
C GLY A 41 -29.72 21.36 -18.96
N PRO A 42 -30.40 20.23 -18.71
CA PRO A 42 -30.21 19.49 -17.47
C PRO A 42 -28.75 19.04 -17.35
N PRO A 43 -28.12 19.17 -16.18
CA PRO A 43 -26.72 18.78 -16.01
C PRO A 43 -26.58 17.28 -16.26
N MET A 44 -25.82 16.89 -17.29
CA MET A 44 -25.31 15.52 -17.39
C MET A 44 -24.46 15.27 -16.14
N ARG A 45 -25.01 14.53 -15.18
CA ARG A 45 -24.21 13.93 -14.11
C ARG A 45 -23.32 12.89 -14.76
N MET A 46 -22.04 13.24 -14.97
CA MET A 46 -21.02 12.24 -15.25
C MET A 46 -21.13 11.16 -14.15
N PRO A 47 -21.31 9.88 -14.50
CA PRO A 47 -21.32 8.82 -13.50
C PRO A 47 -19.98 8.88 -12.76
N PRO A 48 -19.96 8.72 -11.43
CA PRO A 48 -18.70 8.67 -10.70
C PRO A 48 -17.85 7.55 -11.30
N GLN A 49 -16.73 7.93 -11.91
CA GLN A 49 -15.74 6.96 -12.35
C GLN A 49 -15.37 6.13 -11.12
N GLN A 50 -15.69 4.84 -11.11
CA GLN A 50 -15.23 3.90 -10.08
C GLN A 50 -13.72 3.80 -10.20
N ARG A 51 -13.02 4.71 -9.53
CA ARG A 51 -11.56 4.64 -9.41
C ARG A 51 -11.28 3.56 -8.36
N PRO A 52 -10.43 2.57 -8.67
CA PRO A 52 -9.94 1.65 -7.66
C PRO A 52 -9.41 2.42 -6.45
N ASP A 53 -9.68 1.90 -5.26
CA ASP A 53 -9.20 2.48 -4.01
C ASP A 53 -7.67 2.31 -3.93
N GLY A 54 -6.95 3.29 -4.49
CA GLY A 54 -5.49 3.24 -4.63
C GLY A 54 -4.78 3.04 -3.30
N LYS A 55 -5.33 3.61 -2.21
CA LYS A 55 -4.83 3.40 -0.86
C LYS A 55 -4.84 1.92 -0.48
N LYS A 56 -5.97 1.23 -0.64
CA LYS A 56 -6.08 -0.21 -0.35
C LYS A 56 -5.12 -1.06 -1.19
N ILE A 57 -4.89 -0.67 -2.44
CA ILE A 57 -3.95 -1.38 -3.31
C ILE A 57 -2.52 -1.23 -2.79
N LEU A 58 -2.10 -0.02 -2.43
CA LEU A 58 -0.77 0.25 -1.86
C LEU A 58 -0.57 -0.45 -0.50
N GLU A 59 -1.58 -0.43 0.36
CA GLU A 59 -1.58 -1.15 1.64
C GLU A 59 -1.41 -2.65 1.43
N ARG A 60 -2.20 -3.24 0.52
CA ARG A 60 -2.14 -4.67 0.20
C ARG A 60 -0.77 -5.07 -0.34
N LEU A 61 -0.26 -4.33 -1.32
CA LEU A 61 1.03 -4.62 -1.96
C LEU A 61 2.18 -4.56 -0.96
N SER A 62 2.19 -3.53 -0.11
CA SER A 62 3.26 -3.37 0.89
C SER A 62 3.21 -4.48 1.93
N ARG A 63 2.01 -4.76 2.48
CA ARG A 63 1.84 -5.80 3.52
C ARG A 63 2.19 -7.20 3.00
N GLU A 64 1.64 -7.60 1.85
CA GLU A 64 1.82 -8.96 1.34
C GLU A 64 3.28 -9.24 0.96
N THR A 65 4.05 -8.21 0.58
CA THR A 65 5.50 -8.35 0.30
C THR A 65 6.36 -8.24 1.57
N GLY A 66 5.80 -7.84 2.71
CA GLY A 66 6.54 -7.63 3.96
C GLY A 66 7.17 -6.25 4.09
N GLY A 67 6.85 -5.31 3.20
CA GLY A 67 7.18 -3.89 3.33
C GLY A 67 6.07 -3.10 4.02
N GLY A 68 6.20 -1.77 4.05
CA GLY A 68 5.38 -0.87 4.86
C GLY A 68 4.54 0.11 4.05
N PHE A 69 3.34 0.42 4.53
CA PHE A 69 2.51 1.49 3.99
C PHE A 69 2.52 2.70 4.93
N PHE A 70 2.75 3.88 4.36
CA PHE A 70 2.78 5.14 5.07
C PHE A 70 1.91 6.18 4.37
N GLU A 71 1.19 6.98 5.15
CA GLU A 71 0.41 8.11 4.65
C GLU A 71 0.99 9.39 5.22
N VAL A 72 1.33 10.34 4.34
CA VAL A 72 1.93 11.61 4.75
C VAL A 72 0.85 12.48 5.38
N SER A 73 1.16 13.04 6.56
CA SER A 73 0.27 13.97 7.26
C SER A 73 1.08 15.02 8.02
N ARG A 74 0.43 16.06 8.55
CA ARG A 74 1.11 17.06 9.39
C ARG A 74 1.81 16.45 10.62
N LYS A 75 1.28 15.34 11.15
CA LYS A 75 1.87 14.63 12.30
C LYS A 75 2.96 13.64 11.87
N GLN A 76 2.92 13.19 10.62
CA GLN A 76 3.83 12.22 10.04
C GLN A 76 4.34 12.76 8.70
N PRO A 77 5.27 13.72 8.73
CA PRO A 77 5.85 14.28 7.52
C PRO A 77 6.76 13.25 6.84
N ILE A 78 7.10 13.51 5.58
CA ILE A 78 7.79 12.57 4.71
C ILE A 78 9.18 12.20 5.22
N ASP A 79 9.89 13.17 5.79
CA ASP A 79 11.18 13.04 6.46
C ASP A 79 11.14 12.00 7.58
N LYS A 80 10.14 12.07 8.49
CA LYS A 80 9.96 11.04 9.53
C LYS A 80 9.61 9.66 8.97
N ILE A 81 8.92 9.59 7.83
CA ILE A 81 8.61 8.32 7.17
C ILE A 81 9.90 7.70 6.63
N TYR A 82 10.76 8.50 5.99
CA TYR A 82 12.06 8.01 5.51
C TYR A 82 12.97 7.56 6.65
N ASP A 83 13.00 8.27 7.78
CA ASP A 83 13.75 7.85 8.96
C ASP A 83 13.31 6.48 9.46
N ARG A 84 11.99 6.25 9.52
CA ARG A 84 11.41 4.96 9.92
C ARG A 84 11.73 3.86 8.91
N ILE A 85 11.59 4.10 7.60
CA ILE A 85 11.96 3.13 6.56
C ILE A 85 13.45 2.78 6.68
N GLN A 86 14.31 3.77 6.92
CA GLN A 86 15.74 3.55 7.12
C GLN A 86 16.00 2.67 8.34
N GLU A 87 15.34 2.92 9.47
CA GLU A 87 15.46 2.09 10.67
C GLU A 87 14.99 0.65 10.42
N GLU A 88 13.87 0.46 9.70
CA GLU A 88 13.37 -0.87 9.32
C GLU A 88 14.36 -1.59 8.40
N LEU A 89 14.91 -0.92 7.38
CA LEU A 89 15.89 -1.50 6.45
C LEU A 89 17.23 -1.83 7.12
N ARG A 90 17.63 -1.08 8.16
CA ARG A 90 18.83 -1.40 8.96
C ARG A 90 18.65 -2.64 9.84
N ASN A 91 17.39 -2.98 10.16
CA ASN A 91 17.02 -4.11 11.01
C ASN A 91 16.36 -5.23 10.19
N GLN A 92 16.77 -5.40 8.93
CA GLN A 92 16.30 -6.49 8.09
C GLN A 92 17.05 -7.79 8.40
N TYR A 93 16.30 -8.88 8.58
CA TYR A 93 16.86 -10.21 8.85
C TYR A 93 16.37 -11.22 7.82
N ASN A 94 17.29 -12.08 7.36
CA ASN A 94 16.95 -13.26 6.58
C ASN A 94 16.89 -14.48 7.51
N LEU A 95 15.75 -15.15 7.55
CA LEU A 95 15.52 -16.33 8.38
C LEU A 95 15.28 -17.55 7.49
N GLY A 96 16.05 -18.61 7.69
CA GLY A 96 15.83 -19.91 7.06
C GLY A 96 14.97 -20.81 7.95
N TYR A 97 14.05 -21.55 7.35
CA TYR A 97 13.30 -22.63 8.00
C TYR A 97 13.02 -23.75 7.01
N THR A 98 12.80 -24.96 7.52
CA THR A 98 12.38 -26.11 6.71
C THR A 98 10.89 -26.36 6.95
N PRO A 99 10.03 -26.33 5.91
CA PRO A 99 8.62 -26.67 6.07
C PRO A 99 8.45 -28.14 6.47
N ASP A 100 7.53 -28.44 7.39
CA ASP A 100 7.24 -29.82 7.81
C ASP A 100 6.65 -30.68 6.69
N LYS A 101 5.96 -30.05 5.73
CA LYS A 101 5.31 -30.72 4.59
C LYS A 101 6.00 -30.33 3.28
N LEU A 102 6.98 -31.12 2.86
CA LEU A 102 7.71 -30.89 1.61
C LEU A 102 6.80 -31.14 0.38
N ASP A 103 5.98 -32.19 0.40
CA ASP A 103 5.20 -32.70 -0.76
C ASP A 103 3.88 -31.96 -1.08
N SER A 104 3.70 -30.71 -0.67
CA SER A 104 2.42 -30.02 -0.92
C SER A 104 2.21 -29.53 -2.36
N GLY A 105 3.09 -29.92 -3.30
CA GLY A 105 3.05 -29.48 -4.68
C GLY A 105 3.31 -27.97 -4.85
N PRO A 106 3.26 -27.48 -6.11
CA PRO A 106 3.37 -26.05 -6.42
C PRO A 106 2.19 -25.26 -5.84
N GLY A 107 2.44 -24.04 -5.40
CA GLY A 107 1.39 -23.16 -4.86
C GLY A 107 1.86 -22.12 -3.85
N TYR A 108 0.91 -21.32 -3.34
CA TYR A 108 1.18 -20.31 -2.33
C TYR A 108 1.19 -20.92 -0.92
N ARG A 109 2.24 -20.63 -0.15
CA ARG A 109 2.42 -21.08 1.22
C ARG A 109 2.49 -19.87 2.14
N LYS A 110 1.55 -19.80 3.10
CA LYS A 110 1.56 -18.77 4.13
C LYS A 110 2.67 -19.01 5.14
N ILE A 111 3.27 -17.94 5.61
CA ILE A 111 4.20 -17.97 6.73
C ILE A 111 3.67 -17.07 7.84
N HIS A 112 4.01 -17.40 9.08
CA HIS A 112 3.72 -16.56 10.23
C HIS A 112 4.96 -16.46 11.10
N LEU A 113 5.44 -15.24 11.29
CA LEU A 113 6.61 -14.95 12.11
C LEU A 113 6.18 -14.13 13.33
N ALA A 114 6.60 -14.58 14.51
CA ALA A 114 6.34 -13.90 15.77
C ALA A 114 7.61 -13.82 16.61
N ALA A 115 7.83 -12.67 17.25
CA ALA A 115 8.92 -12.49 18.19
C ALA A 115 8.51 -13.04 19.57
N ARG A 116 9.45 -13.70 20.26
CA ARG A 116 9.23 -14.16 21.64
C ARG A 116 9.27 -13.03 22.67
N GLN A 117 10.09 -12.01 22.39
CA GLN A 117 10.23 -10.84 23.25
C GLN A 117 9.05 -9.89 23.04
N LYS A 118 8.50 -9.38 24.16
CA LYS A 118 7.43 -8.38 24.13
C LYS A 118 7.97 -7.02 23.66
N GLY A 119 7.12 -6.25 22.98
CA GLY A 119 7.44 -4.88 22.54
C GLY A 119 8.15 -4.79 21.19
N LEU A 120 8.40 -5.92 20.51
CA LEU A 120 8.92 -5.92 19.15
C LEU A 120 7.78 -5.99 18.14
N LEU A 121 7.86 -5.15 17.11
CA LEU A 121 7.02 -5.25 15.93
C LEU A 121 7.74 -6.14 14.92
N VAL A 122 7.08 -7.22 14.51
CA VAL A 122 7.58 -8.11 13.46
C VAL A 122 6.86 -7.76 12.17
N GLN A 123 7.66 -7.51 11.14
CA GLN A 123 7.18 -7.27 9.79
C GLN A 123 7.83 -8.31 8.88
N ALA A 124 6.98 -9.09 8.22
CA ALA A 124 7.39 -10.19 7.38
C ALA A 124 6.39 -10.32 6.22
N ARG A 125 6.84 -10.93 5.13
CA ARG A 125 5.95 -11.31 4.02
C ARG A 125 4.87 -12.29 4.52
N ASP A 126 3.69 -12.24 3.92
CA ASP A 126 2.57 -13.12 4.30
C ASP A 126 2.78 -14.58 3.87
N GLY A 127 3.71 -14.82 2.94
CA GLY A 127 3.97 -16.13 2.35
C GLY A 127 4.92 -16.06 1.16
N TYR A 128 5.01 -17.18 0.44
CA TYR A 128 5.83 -17.34 -0.76
C TYR A 128 5.15 -18.31 -1.73
N TYR A 129 5.51 -18.19 -3.01
CA TYR A 129 5.09 -19.14 -4.03
C TYR A 129 6.17 -20.20 -4.25
N LEU A 130 5.77 -21.46 -4.29
CA LEU A 130 6.62 -22.58 -4.69
C LEU A 130 6.36 -22.89 -6.16
N ASP A 131 7.34 -22.61 -7.02
CA ASP A 131 7.32 -22.97 -8.44
C ASP A 131 8.19 -24.20 -8.67
N ARG A 132 7.53 -25.37 -8.69
CA ARG A 132 8.07 -26.72 -8.90
C ARG A 132 8.45 -27.49 -7.63
#